data_AF-A0A7X2P9H2-F1
#
_entry.id   AF-A0A7X2P9H2-F1
#
_cell.length_a   1.000
_cell.length_b   1.000
_cell.length_c   1.000
_cell.angle_alpha   90.00
_cell.angle_beta   90.00
_cell.angle_gamma   90.00
#
_symmetry.space_group_name_H-M   'P 1'
#
loop_
_entity.id
_entity.type
_entity.pdbx_description
1 polymer ?
#
loop_
_entity_poly.entity_id
_entity_poly.type
_entity_poly.pdbx_seq_one_letter_code
_entity_poly.pdbx_strand_id
1 'polypeptide(L)'
;MAGSNEIKVTAEQITRKKEELTQENARLKELIQNLQTQNDNLSAMWEGEAKADYTKIVRDACTQFNNFGKQIDNYCRVLGDIAENYKRAEQENEQIAARR
;
A
#
# COMPACT_ATOMS: atom_id res chain seq x y z
N MET A 1 6.69 23.25 34.75
CA MET A 1 7.81 22.79 33.89
C MET A 1 7.20 22.17 32.65
N ALA A 2 7.33 22.87 31.53
CA ALA A 2 6.84 22.40 30.24
C ALA A 2 7.80 21.29 29.76
N GLY A 3 7.28 20.07 29.58
CA GLY A 3 8.07 18.94 29.12
C GLY A 3 7.19 17.99 28.33
N SER A 4 7.46 17.93 27.03
CA SER A 4 6.98 16.94 26.06
C SER A 4 5.60 17.20 25.44
N ASN A 5 5.57 18.11 24.47
CA ASN A 5 4.56 18.08 23.41
C ASN A 5 5.29 18.19 22.08
N GLU A 6 5.68 17.06 21.49
CA GLU A 6 5.67 16.85 20.02
C GLU A 6 6.03 15.40 19.65
N ILE A 7 5.14 14.45 19.94
CA ILE A 7 5.03 13.27 19.08
C ILE A 7 4.16 13.73 17.90
N LYS A 8 4.78 14.11 16.78
CA LYS A 8 4.05 14.63 15.60
C LYS A 8 3.18 13.58 14.90
N VAL A 9 3.49 12.31 15.11
CA VAL A 9 2.72 11.17 14.58
C VAL A 9 2.73 10.05 15.60
N THR A 10 1.56 9.62 16.07
CA THR A 10 1.44 8.49 17.02
C THR A 10 1.49 7.15 16.28
N ALA A 11 1.88 6.06 16.97
CA ALA A 11 1.82 4.71 16.41
C ALA A 11 0.41 4.34 15.89
N GLU A 12 -0.63 4.88 16.52
CA GLU A 12 -2.02 4.74 16.08
C GLU A 12 -2.28 5.45 14.75
N GLN A 13 -1.78 6.69 14.58
CA GLN A 13 -1.90 7.42 13.32
C GLN A 13 -1.18 6.72 12.17
N ILE A 14 0.02 6.16 12.42
CA ILE A 14 0.75 5.34 11.45
C ILE A 14 -0.06 4.09 11.07
N THR A 15 -0.60 3.40 12.07
CA THR A 15 -1.40 2.18 11.88
C THR A 15 -2.64 2.45 11.05
N ARG A 16 -3.39 3.51 11.37
CA ARG A 16 -4.57 3.91 10.61
C ARG A 16 -4.23 4.27 9.16
N LYS A 17 -3.18 5.05 8.93
CA LYS A 17 -2.77 5.43 7.56
C LYS A 17 -2.27 4.23 6.75
N LYS A 18 -1.57 3.29 7.39
CA LYS A 18 -1.18 2.00 6.79
C LYS A 18 -2.42 1.21 6.37
N GLU A 19 -3.45 1.13 7.21
CA GLU A 19 -4.71 0.43 6.91
C GLU A 19 -5.47 1.07 5.75
N GLU A 20 -5.61 2.40 5.77
CA GLU A 20 -6.22 3.16 4.66
C GLU A 20 -5.49 2.87 3.34
N LEU A 21 -4.15 2.95 3.33
CA LEU A 21 -3.35 2.69 2.14
C LEU A 21 -3.43 1.22 1.68
N THR A 22 -3.52 0.28 2.62
CA THR A 22 -3.69 -1.15 2.31
C THR A 22 -5.03 -1.41 1.63
N GLN A 23 -6.10 -0.75 2.08
CA GLN A 23 -7.42 -0.85 1.46
C GLN A 23 -7.44 -0.26 0.04
N GLU A 24 -6.83 0.92 -0.16
CA GLU A 24 -6.73 1.50 -1.50
C GLU A 24 -5.87 0.63 -2.44
N ASN A 25 -4.81 -0.01 -1.93
CA ASN A 25 -4.01 -0.94 -2.73
C ASN A 25 -4.79 -2.21 -3.12
N ALA A 26 -5.69 -2.69 -2.26
CA ALA A 26 -6.58 -3.78 -2.60
C ALA A 26 -7.54 -3.39 -3.74
N ARG A 27 -8.14 -2.20 -3.67
CA ARG A 27 -8.98 -1.66 -4.75
C ARG A 27 -8.21 -1.48 -6.06
N LEU A 28 -6.96 -1.01 -5.99
CA LEU A 28 -6.10 -0.92 -7.17
C LEU A 28 -5.92 -2.30 -7.83
N LYS A 29 -5.66 -3.34 -7.04
CA LYS A 29 -5.50 -4.73 -7.55
C LYS A 29 -6.77 -5.24 -8.23
N GLU A 30 -7.94 -4.96 -7.67
CA GLU A 30 -9.24 -5.28 -8.29
C GLU A 30 -9.44 -4.55 -9.62
N LEU A 31 -9.10 -3.26 -9.69
CA LEU A 31 -9.18 -2.46 -10.92
C LEU A 31 -8.24 -3.00 -12.01
N ILE A 32 -7.03 -3.46 -11.65
CA ILE A 32 -6.10 -4.09 -12.60
C ILE A 32 -6.70 -5.38 -13.18
N GLN A 33 -7.29 -6.23 -12.33
CA GLN A 33 -7.94 -7.47 -12.77
C GLN A 33 -9.14 -7.20 -13.68
N ASN A 34 -9.93 -6.19 -13.35
CA ASN A 34 -11.05 -5.76 -14.18
C ASN A 34 -10.57 -5.25 -15.55
N LEU A 35 -9.50 -4.44 -15.58
CA LEU A 35 -8.90 -3.96 -16.82
C LEU A 35 -8.41 -5.12 -17.71
N GLN A 36 -7.78 -6.15 -17.12
CA GLN A 36 -7.37 -7.35 -17.86
C GLN A 36 -8.58 -8.07 -18.48
N THR A 37 -9.66 -8.23 -17.71
CA THR A 37 -10.89 -8.86 -18.17
C THR A 37 -11.54 -8.08 -19.32
N GLN A 38 -11.61 -6.75 -19.20
CA GLN A 38 -12.12 -5.88 -20.26
C GLN A 38 -11.25 -5.95 -21.52
N ASN A 39 -9.92 -5.98 -21.38
CA ASN A 39 -9.01 -6.15 -22.50
C ASN A 39 -9.24 -7.48 -23.22
N ASP A 40 -9.38 -8.58 -22.48
CA ASP A 40 -9.58 -9.89 -23.10
C ASP A 40 -10.90 -9.92 -23.88
N ASN A 41 -11.98 -9.36 -23.32
CA ASN A 41 -13.26 -9.21 -24.00
C ASN A 41 -13.17 -8.33 -25.25
N LEU A 42 -12.52 -7.16 -25.16
CA LEU A 42 -12.39 -6.24 -26.29
C LEU A 42 -11.48 -6.81 -27.38
N SER A 43 -10.37 -7.44 -27.00
CA SER A 43 -9.42 -8.11 -27.91
C SER A 43 -10.04 -9.27 -28.69
N ALA A 44 -11.16 -9.83 -28.23
CA ALA A 44 -11.91 -10.84 -28.97
C ALA A 44 -12.70 -10.26 -30.16
N MET A 45 -12.92 -8.94 -30.22
CA MET A 45 -13.76 -8.29 -31.24
C MET A 45 -13.01 -7.95 -32.54
N TRP A 46 -11.69 -8.02 -32.53
CA TRP A 46 -10.80 -7.60 -33.61
C TRP A 46 -9.59 -8.54 -33.69
N GLU A 47 -9.11 -8.81 -34.90
CA GLU A 47 -7.96 -9.66 -35.17
C GLU A 47 -6.80 -8.87 -35.78
N GLY A 48 -5.62 -9.49 -35.88
CA GLY A 48 -4.45 -8.90 -36.54
C GLY A 48 -3.58 -8.02 -35.65
N GLU A 49 -2.77 -7.17 -36.29
CA GLU A 49 -1.72 -6.36 -35.66
C GLU A 49 -2.28 -5.39 -34.61
N ALA A 50 -3.42 -4.75 -34.89
CA ALA A 50 -4.08 -3.84 -33.95
C ALA A 50 -4.46 -4.53 -32.62
N LYS A 51 -4.94 -5.79 -32.67
CA LYS A 51 -5.21 -6.59 -31.48
C LYS A 51 -3.93 -6.83 -30.68
N ALA A 52 -2.85 -7.22 -31.37
CA ALA A 52 -1.58 -7.54 -30.73
C ALA A 52 -0.99 -6.30 -30.01
N ASP A 53 -0.99 -5.15 -30.69
CA ASP A 53 -0.46 -3.90 -30.14
C ASP A 53 -1.28 -3.41 -28.95
N TYR A 54 -2.61 -3.39 -29.06
CA TYR A 54 -3.48 -2.99 -27.97
C TYR A 54 -3.31 -3.91 -26.75
N THR A 55 -3.34 -5.23 -26.97
CA THR A 55 -3.19 -6.22 -25.89
C THR A 55 -1.84 -6.08 -25.19
N LYS A 56 -0.77 -5.80 -25.95
CA LYS A 56 0.57 -5.57 -25.40
C LYS A 56 0.58 -4.34 -24.50
N ILE A 57 0.05 -3.21 -24.97
CA ILE A 57 0.00 -1.96 -24.19
C ILE A 57 -0.73 -2.18 -22.86
N VAL A 58 -1.90 -2.85 -22.90
CA VAL A 58 -2.66 -3.10 -21.67
C VAL A 58 -1.91 -4.05 -20.73
N ARG A 59 -1.30 -5.12 -21.25
CA ARG A 59 -0.50 -6.06 -20.42
C ARG A 59 0.70 -5.39 -19.77
N ASP A 60 1.40 -4.53 -20.51
CA ASP A 60 2.55 -3.79 -20.00
C ASP A 60 2.10 -2.81 -18.89
N ALA A 61 0.98 -2.10 -19.10
CA ALA A 61 0.39 -1.24 -18.07
C ALA A 61 -0.01 -2.03 -16.81
N CYS A 62 -0.73 -3.15 -16.96
CA CYS A 62 -1.09 -4.02 -15.84
C CYS A 62 0.14 -4.53 -15.08
N THR A 63 1.23 -4.85 -15.78
CA THR A 63 2.50 -5.24 -15.16
C THR A 63 3.08 -4.11 -14.32
N GLN A 64 3.10 -2.88 -14.84
CA GLN A 64 3.60 -1.71 -14.12
C GLN A 64 2.75 -1.43 -12.87
N PHE A 65 1.42 -1.46 -12.98
CA PHE A 65 0.53 -1.25 -11.83
C PHE A 65 0.65 -2.36 -10.78
N ASN A 66 0.83 -3.61 -11.19
CA ASN A 66 1.11 -4.71 -10.25
C ASN A 66 2.44 -4.50 -9.51
N ASN A 67 3.47 -4.02 -10.21
CA ASN A 67 4.76 -3.69 -9.58
C ASN A 67 4.61 -2.53 -8.60
N PHE A 68 3.86 -1.50 -8.95
CA PHE A 68 3.54 -0.39 -8.05
C PHE A 68 2.79 -0.87 -6.81
N GLY A 69 1.77 -1.72 -6.98
CA GLY A 69 1.02 -2.31 -5.87
C GLY A 69 1.90 -3.12 -4.91
N LYS A 70 2.90 -3.85 -5.42
CA LYS A 70 3.89 -4.54 -4.58
C LYS A 70 4.76 -3.57 -3.77
N GLN A 71 5.13 -2.43 -4.35
CA GLN A 71 5.88 -1.39 -3.62
C GLN A 71 5.04 -0.79 -2.50
N ILE A 72 3.73 -0.58 -2.74
CA ILE A 72 2.81 -0.14 -1.68
C ILE A 72 2.74 -1.18 -0.55
N ASP A 73 2.61 -2.47 -0.86
CA ASP A 73 2.59 -3.52 0.16
C ASP A 73 3.88 -3.50 1.01
N ASN A 74 5.04 -3.37 0.38
CA ASN A 74 6.31 -3.28 1.11
C ASN A 74 6.39 -2.01 1.97
N TYR A 75 5.89 -0.88 1.46
CA TYR A 75 5.84 0.35 2.23
C TYR A 75 4.92 0.23 3.45
N CYS A 76 3.72 -0.35 3.29
CA CYS A 76 2.81 -0.63 4.40
C CYS A 76 3.43 -1.56 5.45
N ARG A 77 4.21 -2.57 5.02
CA ARG A 77 4.96 -3.45 5.94
C ARG A 77 5.94 -2.64 6.78
N VAL A 78 6.76 -1.80 6.14
CA VAL A 78 7.74 -0.95 6.84
C VAL A 78 7.06 0.02 7.81
N LEU A 79 5.91 0.60 7.44
CA LEU A 79 5.12 1.44 8.35
C LEU A 79 4.64 0.66 9.58
N GLY A 80 4.27 -0.62 9.41
CA GLY A 80 3.93 -1.52 10.51
C GLY A 80 5.10 -1.73 11.47
N ASP A 81 6.27 -2.08 10.93
CA ASP A 81 7.50 -2.30 11.70
C ASP A 81 7.87 -1.03 12.51
N ILE A 82 7.73 0.15 11.89
CA ILE A 82 7.96 1.44 12.55
C ILE A 82 6.98 1.66 13.70
N ALA A 83 5.67 1.45 13.47
CA ALA A 83 4.65 1.65 14.51
C ALA A 83 4.87 0.73 15.72
N GLU A 84 5.24 -0.53 15.50
CA GLU A 84 5.57 -1.47 16.57
C GLU A 84 6.80 -1.03 17.38
N ASN A 85 7.85 -0.56 16.70
CA ASN A 85 9.04 -0.05 17.36
C ASN A 85 8.73 1.16 18.25
N TYR A 86 7.89 2.09 17.78
CA TYR A 86 7.43 3.23 18.58
C TYR A 86 6.65 2.78 19.81
N LYS A 87 5.71 1.85 19.64
CA LYS A 87 4.90 1.32 20.75
C LYS A 87 5.76 0.64 21.81
N ARG A 88 6.78 -0.12 21.41
CA ARG A 88 7.72 -0.75 22.36
C ARG A 88 8.52 0.29 23.14
N ALA A 89 9.06 1.30 22.46
CA ALA A 89 9.83 2.37 23.11
C ALA A 89 8.98 3.17 24.10
N GLU A 90 7.71 3.42 23.78
CA GLU A 90 6.76 4.09 24.69
C GLU A 90 6.50 3.23 25.95
N GLN A 91 6.22 1.94 25.78
CA GLN A 91 6.04 1.01 26.91
C GLN A 91 7.27 0.91 27.81
N GLU A 92 8.48 0.87 27.25
CA GLU A 92 9.72 0.85 28.02
C GLU A 92 9.89 2.13 28.85
N ASN A 93 9.60 3.29 28.26
CA ASN A 93 9.67 4.57 28.95
C ASN A 93 8.65 4.68 30.09
N GLU A 94 7.42 4.23 29.87
CA GLU A 94 6.38 4.16 30.90
C GLU A 94 6.79 3.25 32.06
N GLN A 95 7.37 2.08 31.78
CA GLN A 95 7.87 1.17 32.81
C GLN A 95 9.03 1.78 33.62
N ILE A 96 9.95 2.50 32.97
CA ILE A 96 11.04 3.20 33.67
C ILE A 96 10.47 4.32 34.55
N ALA A 97 9.51 5.09 34.04
CA ALA A 97 8.85 6.15 34.81
C ALA A 97 8.07 5.61 36.00
N ALA A 98 7.35 4.49 35.85
CA ALA A 98 6.61 3.84 36.92
C ALA A 98 7.51 3.23 38.02
N ARG A 99 8.80 3.02 37.74
CA ARG A 99 9.80 2.52 38.68
C ARG A 99 10.57 3.63 39.41
N ARG A 100 10.34 4.90 39.05
CA ARG A 100 10.94 6.08 39.70
C ARG A 100 9.94 6.71 40.67
#